data_AF-A0A662Y542-F1
#
_entry.id   AF-A0A662Y542-F1
#
_cell.length_a   1.000
_cell.length_b   1.000
_cell.length_c   1.000
_cell.angle_alpha   90.00
_cell.angle_beta   90.00
_cell.angle_gamma   90.00
#
_symmetry.space_group_name_H-M   'P 1'
#
loop_
_entity.id
_entity.type
_entity.pdbx_description
1 polymer ?
#
loop_
_entity_poly.entity_id
_entity_poly.type
_entity_poly.pdbx_seq_one_letter_code
_entity_poly.pdbx_strand_id
1 'polypeptide(L)'
;MRLPSPPASASRLRVALLTDVEGNWQYVRNVARQSSCFQLVTRPRTDGSGDDEMLELRDDCMLVFGGDGGDKGDETLRYVPSLLFLATGSV
;
A
#
# COMPACT_ATOMS: atom_id res chain seq x y z
N MET A 1 27.03 -7.28 -35.85
CA MET A 1 25.55 -7.22 -35.93
C MET A 1 25.04 -6.71 -34.59
N ARG A 2 24.29 -5.61 -34.57
CA ARG A 2 23.78 -4.98 -33.35
C ARG A 2 22.35 -5.48 -33.14
N LEU A 3 22.10 -6.19 -32.05
CA LEU A 3 20.75 -6.64 -31.70
C LEU A 3 19.85 -5.42 -31.46
N PRO A 4 18.60 -5.44 -31.93
CA PRO A 4 17.66 -4.34 -31.69
C PRO A 4 17.44 -4.20 -30.18
N SER A 5 17.55 -2.97 -29.68
CA SER A 5 17.18 -2.63 -28.30
C SER A 5 15.68 -2.89 -28.10
N PRO A 6 15.27 -3.51 -26.98
CA PRO A 6 13.86 -3.76 -26.71
C PRO A 6 13.07 -2.43 -26.69
N PRO A 7 11.78 -2.45 -27.07
CA PRO A 7 10.95 -1.26 -27.08
C PRO A 7 10.89 -0.63 -25.69
N ALA A 8 11.00 0.69 -25.62
CA ALA A 8 11.10 1.49 -24.39
C ALA A 8 9.81 1.55 -23.55
N SER A 9 8.89 0.58 -23.68
CA SER A 9 7.55 0.64 -23.09
C SER A 9 7.07 -0.66 -22.45
N ALA A 10 7.96 -1.58 -22.09
CA ALA A 10 7.63 -2.48 -20.98
C ALA A 10 7.80 -1.68 -19.69
N SER A 11 6.72 -1.12 -19.14
CA SER A 11 6.76 -0.56 -17.78
C SER A 11 7.30 -1.66 -16.87
N ARG A 12 8.43 -1.40 -16.22
CA ARG A 12 8.99 -2.36 -15.24
C ARG A 12 8.08 -2.30 -14.04
N LEU A 13 7.14 -3.24 -13.94
CA LEU A 13 6.30 -3.40 -12.75
C LEU A 13 7.19 -3.45 -11.52
N ARG A 14 6.97 -2.55 -10.56
CA ARG A 14 7.70 -2.49 -9.31
C ARG A 14 6.87 -3.19 -8.24
N VAL A 15 7.50 -4.09 -7.49
CA VAL A 15 6.82 -4.88 -6.46
C VAL A 15 7.27 -4.43 -5.08
N ALA A 16 6.32 -4.14 -4.21
CA ALA A 16 6.55 -3.96 -2.78
C ALA A 16 5.92 -5.11 -2.00
N LEU A 17 6.62 -5.61 -0.99
CA LEU A 17 6.12 -6.62 -0.06
C LEU A 17 5.89 -5.97 1.30
N LEU A 18 4.70 -6.14 1.86
CA LEU A 18 4.36 -5.75 3.23
C LEU A 18 3.80 -6.96 3.98
N THR A 19 4.43 -7.33 5.09
CA THR A 19 4.05 -8.50 5.90
C THR A 19 4.19 -8.16 7.38
N ASP A 20 3.58 -8.97 8.24
CA ASP A 20 3.78 -8.95 9.69
C ASP A 20 3.53 -7.56 10.27
N VAL A 21 2.47 -6.91 9.77
CA VAL A 21 2.04 -5.61 10.28
C VAL A 21 1.56 -5.77 11.72
N GLU A 22 0.90 -6.89 12.03
CA GLU A 22 0.46 -7.24 13.38
C GLU A 22 -0.28 -6.10 14.11
N GLY A 23 -1.11 -5.33 13.39
CA GLY A 23 -1.81 -4.16 13.94
C GLY A 23 -0.92 -2.94 14.28
N ASN A 24 0.37 -2.97 13.95
CA ASN A 24 1.32 -1.88 14.18
C ASN A 24 1.28 -0.87 13.01
N TRP A 25 0.37 0.10 13.10
CA TRP A 25 0.27 1.12 12.06
C TRP A 25 1.47 2.08 12.00
N GLN A 26 2.19 2.26 13.10
CA GLN A 26 3.43 3.04 13.08
C GLN A 26 4.51 2.39 12.22
N TYR A 27 4.57 1.05 12.18
CA TYR A 27 5.40 0.31 11.24
C TYR A 27 5.00 0.63 9.79
N VAL A 28 3.70 0.60 9.47
CA VAL A 28 3.19 0.98 8.14
C VAL A 28 3.60 2.40 7.76
N ARG A 29 3.49 3.38 8.66
CA ARG A 29 3.96 4.76 8.42
C ARG A 29 5.45 4.81 8.09
N ASN A 30 6.27 4.08 8.83
CA ASN A 30 7.71 4.05 8.64
C ASN A 30 8.10 3.42 7.29
N VAL A 31 7.41 2.36 6.87
CA VAL A 31 7.62 1.72 5.56
C VAL A 31 7.13 2.63 4.43
N ALA A 32 5.93 3.21 4.55
CA ALA A 32 5.36 4.09 3.53
C ALA A 32 6.24 5.31 3.24
N ARG A 33 6.84 5.91 4.27
CA ARG A 33 7.79 7.04 4.12
C ARG A 33 9.01 6.72 3.27
N GLN A 34 9.40 5.44 3.20
CA GLN A 34 10.58 4.97 2.47
C GLN A 34 10.21 4.25 1.17
N SER A 35 8.92 4.00 0.94
CA SER A 35 8.44 3.24 -0.20
C SER A 35 8.45 4.11 -1.45
N SER A 36 8.95 3.51 -2.54
CA SER A 36 8.79 4.10 -3.88
C SER A 36 7.51 3.65 -4.58
N CYS A 37 6.78 2.70 -3.99
CA CYS A 37 5.65 2.00 -4.61
C CYS A 37 4.28 2.42 -4.09
N PHE A 38 4.22 2.86 -2.83
CA PHE A 38 2.98 3.27 -2.20
C PHE A 38 3.24 4.42 -1.23
N GLN A 39 2.19 5.13 -0.87
CA GLN A 39 2.24 6.24 0.08
C GLN A 39 1.04 6.19 1.02
N LEU A 40 1.10 6.98 2.10
CA LEU A 40 -0.07 7.24 2.93
C LEU A 40 -0.73 8.54 2.49
N VAL A 41 -2.04 8.50 2.32
CA VAL A 41 -2.88 9.66 2.06
C VAL A 41 -3.88 9.82 3.19
N THR A 42 -4.22 11.06 3.51
CA THR A 42 -5.24 11.39 4.50
C THR A 42 -6.57 11.62 3.79
N ARG A 43 -7.64 10.94 4.20
CA ARG A 43 -8.98 11.09 3.64
C ARG A 43 -10.02 11.28 4.75
N PRO A 44 -11.08 12.09 4.54
CA PRO A 44 -12.16 12.19 5.50
C PRO A 44 -12.83 10.84 5.76
N ARG A 45 -13.13 10.54 7.03
CA ARG A 45 -13.92 9.36 7.40
C ARG A 45 -15.36 9.54 6.95
N THR A 46 -16.00 8.44 6.55
CA THR A 46 -17.41 8.42 6.10
C THR A 46 -18.40 8.72 7.23
N ASP A 47 -18.00 8.56 8.48
CA ASP A 47 -18.82 8.87 9.67
C ASP A 47 -18.69 10.33 10.14
N GLY A 48 -17.87 11.15 9.46
CA GLY A 48 -17.63 12.54 9.81
C GLY A 48 -16.79 12.76 11.06
N SER A 49 -16.17 11.71 11.63
CA SER A 49 -15.43 11.81 12.90
C SER A 49 -13.97 12.32 12.75
N GLY A 50 -13.62 12.89 11.59
CA GLY A 50 -12.28 13.37 11.26
C GLY A 50 -11.70 12.69 10.03
N ASP A 51 -10.37 12.64 9.95
CA ASP A 51 -9.65 12.01 8.85
C ASP A 51 -9.10 10.62 9.21
N ASP A 52 -8.86 9.79 8.20
CA ASP A 52 -8.15 8.53 8.29
C ASP A 52 -6.95 8.49 7.35
N GLU A 53 -5.91 7.78 7.75
CA GLU A 53 -4.78 7.48 6.87
C GLU A 53 -5.09 6.21 6.08
N MET A 54 -4.90 6.27 4.76
CA MET A 54 -5.09 5.15 3.85
C MET A 54 -3.84 4.93 3.00
N LEU A 55 -3.58 3.67 2.64
CA LEU A 55 -2.53 3.33 1.70
C LEU A 55 -3.00 3.54 0.25
N GLU A 56 -2.14 4.14 -0.56
CA GLU A 56 -2.39 4.36 -2.00
C GLU A 56 -1.20 3.86 -2.82
N LEU A 57 -1.50 3.11 -3.89
CA LEU A 57 -0.50 2.58 -4.83
C LEU A 57 -0.21 3.55 -5.96
N ARG A 58 1.01 3.49 -6.47
CA ARG A 58 1.42 4.20 -7.69
C ARG A 58 1.17 3.33 -8.93
N ASP A 59 0.88 3.95 -10.08
CA ASP A 59 0.37 3.30 -11.30
C ASP A 59 1.22 2.13 -11.85
N ASP A 60 2.53 2.13 -11.60
CA ASP A 60 3.48 1.11 -12.06
C ASP A 60 3.89 0.13 -10.96
N CYS A 61 3.09 0.03 -9.90
CA CYS A 61 3.42 -0.73 -8.70
C CYS A 61 2.38 -1.79 -8.34
N MET A 62 2.87 -2.91 -7.81
CA MET A 62 2.08 -3.96 -7.18
C MET A 62 2.49 -4.08 -5.72
N LEU A 63 1.52 -4.09 -4.83
CA LEU A 63 1.74 -4.41 -3.42
C LEU A 63 1.30 -5.85 -3.16
N VAL A 64 2.22 -6.65 -2.62
CA VAL A 64 1.97 -8.00 -2.16
C VAL A 64 1.87 -7.95 -0.64
N PHE A 65 0.75 -8.43 -0.10
CA PHE A 65 0.57 -8.62 1.33
C PHE A 65 1.00 -10.04 1.71
N GLY A 66 2.00 -10.15 2.59
CA GLY A 66 2.53 -11.44 3.05
C GLY A 66 1.65 -12.16 4.06
N GLY A 67 0.67 -11.46 4.64
CA GLY A 67 -0.16 -11.94 5.73
C GLY A 67 0.19 -11.27 7.06
N ASP A 68 -0.35 -11.85 8.14
CA ASP A 68 -0.14 -11.42 9.53
C ASP A 68 -0.36 -9.92 9.80
N GLY A 69 -1.51 -9.44 9.35
CA GLY A 69 -1.86 -8.03 9.40
C GLY A 69 -2.39 -7.51 10.74
N GLY A 70 -2.84 -8.39 11.63
CA GLY A 70 -3.65 -8.04 12.82
C GLY A 70 -3.18 -8.71 14.12
N ASP A 71 -4.09 -8.86 15.08
CA ASP A 71 -3.91 -9.54 16.39
C ASP A 71 -3.12 -8.76 17.46
N LYS A 72 -1.87 -8.34 17.21
CA LYS A 72 -0.98 -7.89 18.31
C LYS A 72 -1.00 -6.39 18.64
N GLY A 73 -1.45 -5.55 17.70
CA GLY A 73 -1.45 -4.10 17.82
C GLY A 73 -2.85 -3.49 17.81
N ASP A 74 -2.96 -2.30 18.42
CA ASP A 74 -4.23 -1.59 18.63
C ASP A 74 -4.88 -1.07 17.34
N GLU A 75 -4.14 -0.99 16.23
CA GLU A 75 -4.60 -0.40 14.97
C GLU A 75 -4.98 -1.46 13.91
N THR A 76 -5.29 -2.70 14.33
CA THR A 76 -5.75 -3.77 13.42
C THR A 76 -6.95 -3.33 12.56
N LEU A 77 -7.90 -2.60 13.15
CA LEU A 77 -9.10 -2.10 12.45
C LEU A 77 -8.79 -0.97 11.45
N ARG A 78 -7.60 -0.39 11.47
CA ARG A 78 -7.14 0.58 10.47
C ARG A 78 -6.44 -0.11 9.29
N TYR A 79 -5.83 -1.27 9.53
CA TYR A 79 -5.18 -2.08 8.51
C TYR A 79 -6.17 -2.71 7.53
N VAL A 80 -7.25 -3.33 8.02
CA VAL A 80 -8.21 -4.07 7.18
C VAL A 80 -8.92 -3.19 6.13
N PRO A 81 -9.45 -1.99 6.47
CA PRO A 81 -10.07 -1.11 5.48
C PRO A 81 -9.07 -0.63 4.42
N SER A 82 -7.82 -0.39 4.80
CA SER A 82 -6.75 0.00 3.87
C SER A 82 -6.45 -1.10 2.86
N LEU A 83 -6.42 -2.36 3.30
CA LEU A 83 -6.29 -3.50 2.38
C LEU A 83 -7.47 -3.61 1.43
N LEU A 84 -8.70 -3.48 1.95
CA LEU A 84 -9.91 -3.60 1.16
C LEU A 84 -9.95 -2.50 0.09
N PHE A 85 -9.65 -1.26 0.47
CA PHE A 85 -9.60 -0.12 -0.46
C PHE A 85 -8.61 -0.35 -1.61
N LEU A 86 -7.42 -0.84 -1.30
CA LEU A 86 -6.40 -1.18 -2.30
C LEU A 86 -6.81 -2.34 -3.22
N ALA A 87 -7.54 -3.33 -2.70
CA ALA A 87 -7.94 -4.50 -3.46
C ALA A 87 -9.15 -4.24 -4.37
N THR A 88 -10.06 -3.35 -3.99
CA THR A 88 -11.32 -3.10 -4.72
C THR A 88 -11.33 -1.84 -5.56
N GLY A 89 -10.31 -0.97 -5.43
CA GLY A 89 -10.17 0.27 -6.21
C GLY A 89 -11.41 1.18 -6.13
N SER A 90 -12.17 1.10 -5.03
CA SER A 90 -13.50 1.71 -4.97
C SER A 90 -13.42 3.24 -4.81
N VAL A 91 -13.75 3.90 -5.92
CA VAL A 91 -14.21 5.28 -6.22
C VAL A 91 -14.18 6.31 -5.08
#